data_AF-A0A931UUC3-F1
#
_entry.id   AF-A0A931UUC3-F1
#
_cell.length_a   1.000
_cell.length_b   1.000
_cell.length_c   1.000
_cell.angle_alpha   90.00
_cell.angle_beta   90.00
_cell.angle_gamma   90.00
#
_symmetry.space_group_name_H-M   'P 1'
#
loop_
_entity.id
_entity.type
_entity.pdbx_description
1 polymer ?
#
loop_
_entity_poly.entity_id
_entity_poly.type
_entity_poly.pdbx_seq_one_letter_code
_entity_poly.pdbx_strand_id
1 'polypeptide(L)'
;MPTTERVTVTLPAEMVERIDRLERNRSRFIAEAVERELARRRRAGLLRSIANPHTEAEELASVGLSDWASGLPSDDEGLVDESAGKAVRWIDGKGWVAE
;
A
#
# COMPACT_ATOMS: atom_id res chain seq x y z
N MET A 1 -28.04 1.29 4.17
CA MET A 1 -27.39 -0.01 4.45
C MET A 1 -27.00 -0.02 5.92
N PRO A 2 -27.24 -1.09 6.68
CA PRO A 2 -26.77 -1.14 8.06
C PRO A 2 -25.24 -0.97 8.08
N THR A 3 -24.75 -0.09 8.94
CA THR A 3 -23.32 0.26 9.05
C THR A 3 -22.52 -0.74 9.88
N THR A 4 -23.17 -1.76 10.44
CA THR A 4 -22.56 -2.77 11.31
C THR A 4 -23.19 -4.15 11.07
N GLU A 5 -22.37 -5.19 11.08
CA GLU A 5 -22.76 -6.61 10.97
C GLU A 5 -22.18 -7.40 12.14
N ARG A 6 -22.92 -8.41 12.63
CA ARG A 6 -22.50 -9.22 13.80
C ARG A 6 -21.74 -10.46 13.35
N VAL A 7 -20.52 -10.61 13.86
CA VAL A 7 -19.68 -11.80 13.69
C VAL A 7 -19.66 -12.60 14.99
N THR A 8 -19.89 -13.92 14.90
CA THR A 8 -19.79 -14.85 16.04
C THR A 8 -18.73 -15.90 15.74
N VAL A 9 -17.81 -16.12 16.68
CA VAL A 9 -16.71 -17.07 16.54
C VAL A 9 -16.58 -17.91 17.80
N THR A 10 -16.17 -19.17 17.65
CA THR A 10 -15.81 -20.04 18.75
C THR A 10 -14.29 -20.05 18.88
N LEU A 11 -13.79 -19.69 20.07
CA LEU A 11 -12.36 -19.64 20.38
C LEU A 11 -12.05 -20.56 21.57
N PRO A 12 -10.80 -21.06 21.69
CA PRO A 12 -10.37 -21.82 22.86
C PRO A 12 -10.58 -21.01 24.16
N ALA A 13 -11.04 -21.68 25.23
CA ALA A 13 -11.34 -21.04 26.50
C ALA A 13 -10.12 -20.28 27.08
N GLU A 14 -8.93 -20.89 26.99
CA GLU A 14 -7.66 -20.28 27.40
C GLU A 14 -7.37 -18.96 26.69
N MET A 15 -7.78 -18.82 25.42
CA MET A 15 -7.56 -17.61 24.64
C MET A 15 -8.52 -16.51 25.08
N VAL A 16 -9.79 -16.86 25.32
CA VAL A 16 -10.80 -15.92 25.85
C VAL A 16 -10.37 -15.43 27.23
N GLU A 17 -9.90 -16.31 28.11
CA GLU A 17 -9.36 -15.91 29.41
C GLU A 17 -8.18 -14.95 29.29
N ARG A 18 -7.27 -15.18 28.34
CA ARG A 18 -6.14 -14.27 28.09
C ARG A 18 -6.60 -12.90 27.61
N ILE A 19 -7.63 -12.84 26.76
CA ILE A 19 -8.23 -11.57 26.34
C ILE A 19 -8.82 -10.85 27.55
N ASP A 20 -9.59 -11.55 28.38
CA ASP A 20 -10.25 -10.98 29.56
C ASP A 20 -9.27 -10.41 30.59
N ARG A 21 -8.07 -11.00 30.71
CA ARG A 21 -7.01 -10.49 31.58
C ARG A 21 -6.42 -9.17 31.09
N LEU A 22 -6.45 -8.92 29.78
CA LEU A 22 -5.86 -7.73 29.16
C LEU A 22 -6.90 -6.62 28.95
N GLU A 23 -8.13 -6.98 28.60
CA GLU A 23 -9.13 -6.05 28.12
C GLU A 23 -10.53 -6.47 28.55
N ARG A 24 -11.32 -5.51 29.08
CA ARG A 24 -12.72 -5.79 29.49
C ARG A 24 -13.66 -5.88 28.29
N ASN A 25 -13.32 -5.22 27.18
CA ASN A 25 -14.11 -5.24 25.95
C ASN A 25 -13.50 -6.18 24.90
N ARG A 26 -13.92 -7.46 24.91
CA ARG A 26 -13.48 -8.49 23.95
C ARG A 26 -13.72 -8.08 22.50
N SER A 27 -14.87 -7.50 22.18
CA SER A 27 -15.22 -7.11 20.81
C SER A 27 -14.27 -6.04 20.27
N ARG A 28 -13.90 -5.06 21.10
CA ARG A 28 -12.90 -4.04 20.74
C ARG A 28 -11.54 -4.69 20.50
N PHE A 29 -11.09 -5.55 21.40
CA PHE A 29 -9.82 -6.26 21.23
C PHE A 29 -9.75 -7.04 19.92
N ILE A 30 -10.83 -7.78 19.60
CA ILE A 30 -10.91 -8.56 18.36
C ILE A 30 -10.95 -7.62 17.14
N ALA A 31 -11.70 -6.52 17.18
CA ALA A 31 -11.75 -5.56 16.08
C ALA A 31 -10.37 -4.98 15.76
N GLU A 32 -9.64 -4.51 16.78
CA GLU A 32 -8.28 -3.98 16.61
C GLU A 32 -7.31 -5.05 16.08
N ALA A 33 -7.40 -6.28 16.58
CA ALA A 33 -6.56 -7.39 16.11
C ALA A 33 -6.84 -7.72 14.64
N VAL A 34 -8.12 -7.71 14.23
CA VAL A 34 -8.54 -7.95 12.85
C VAL A 34 -8.07 -6.82 11.93
N GLU A 35 -8.20 -5.56 12.34
CA GLU A 35 -7.71 -4.41 11.55
C GLU A 35 -6.20 -4.50 11.29
N ARG A 36 -5.42 -4.83 12.33
CA ARG A 36 -3.97 -5.02 12.21
C ARG A 36 -3.62 -6.16 11.25
N GLU A 37 -4.31 -7.29 11.34
CA GLU A 37 -4.06 -8.44 10.45
C GLU A 37 -4.50 -8.15 9.00
N LEU A 38 -5.61 -7.44 8.79
CA LEU A 38 -6.05 -7.00 7.45
C LEU A 38 -5.02 -6.06 6.82
N ALA A 39 -4.52 -5.07 7.57
CA ALA A 39 -3.48 -4.16 7.11
C ALA A 39 -2.20 -4.93 6.74
N ARG A 40 -1.77 -5.87 7.59
CA ARG A 40 -0.61 -6.73 7.34
C ARG A 40 -0.78 -7.56 6.07
N ARG A 41 -1.93 -8.21 5.88
CA ARG A 41 -2.21 -9.02 4.69
C ARG A 41 -2.30 -8.19 3.42
N ARG A 42 -2.89 -7.00 3.48
CA ARG A 42 -2.93 -6.06 2.35
C ARG A 42 -1.51 -5.66 1.94
N ARG A 43 -0.66 -5.29 2.90
CA ARG A 43 0.74 -4.94 2.63
C ARG A 43 1.51 -6.11 2.03
N ALA A 44 1.33 -7.32 2.57
CA ALA A 44 1.96 -8.52 2.02
C ALA A 44 1.45 -8.85 0.60
N GLY A 45 0.17 -8.63 0.32
CA GLY A 45 -0.41 -8.77 -1.01
C GLY A 45 0.19 -7.77 -2.01
N LEU A 46 0.32 -6.51 -1.60
CA LEU A 46 0.95 -5.48 -2.42
C LEU A 46 2.41 -5.82 -2.72
N LEU A 47 3.20 -6.22 -1.71
CA LEU A 47 4.60 -6.61 -1.93
C LEU A 47 4.72 -7.81 -2.88
N ARG A 48 3.80 -8.78 -2.82
CA ARG A 48 3.77 -9.88 -3.79
C ARG A 48 3.43 -9.41 -5.21
N SER A 49 2.50 -8.48 -5.35
CA SER A 49 2.13 -7.89 -6.65
C SER A 49 3.28 -7.08 -7.25
N ILE A 50 4.01 -6.32 -6.41
CA ILE A 50 5.22 -5.60 -6.86
C ILE A 50 6.34 -6.58 -7.25
N ALA A 51 6.55 -7.63 -6.47
CA ALA A 51 7.60 -8.63 -6.74
C ALA A 51 7.28 -9.52 -7.95
N ASN A 52 5.99 -9.69 -8.28
CA ASN A 52 5.52 -10.44 -9.43
C ASN A 52 4.49 -9.59 -10.18
N PRO A 53 4.95 -8.65 -11.02
CA PRO A 53 4.09 -7.75 -11.78
C PRO A 53 3.04 -8.57 -12.53
N HIS A 54 1.79 -8.07 -12.54
CA HIS A 54 0.75 -8.70 -13.34
C HIS A 54 1.15 -8.66 -14.82
N THR A 55 0.88 -9.71 -15.57
CA THR A 55 1.18 -9.77 -17.01
C THR A 55 0.49 -8.64 -17.79
N GLU A 56 -0.68 -8.20 -17.34
CA GLU A 56 -1.38 -7.01 -17.88
C GLU A 56 -0.58 -5.71 -17.72
N ALA A 57 0.34 -5.66 -16.74
CA ALA A 57 1.24 -4.54 -16.53
C ALA A 57 2.56 -4.67 -17.31
N GLU A 58 2.82 -5.78 -18.02
CA GLU A 58 4.03 -5.94 -18.84
C GLU A 58 4.05 -4.96 -20.01
N GLU A 59 2.91 -4.77 -20.70
CA GLU A 59 2.79 -3.76 -21.76
C GLU A 59 3.07 -2.37 -21.18
N LEU A 60 2.45 -2.00 -20.05
CA LEU A 60 2.65 -0.70 -19.43
C LEU A 60 4.09 -0.50 -18.90
N ALA A 61 4.72 -1.56 -18.40
CA ALA A 61 6.12 -1.52 -17.95
C ALA A 61 7.10 -1.44 -19.13
N SER A 62 6.72 -1.95 -20.30
CA SER A 62 7.51 -1.85 -21.53
C SER A 62 7.40 -0.47 -22.18
N VAL A 63 6.28 0.24 -21.96
CA VAL A 63 6.10 1.63 -22.37
C VAL A 63 6.97 2.52 -21.48
N GLY A 64 8.12 2.92 -22.01
CA GLY A 64 9.05 3.82 -21.33
C GLY A 64 8.51 5.26 -21.26
N LEU A 65 9.21 6.10 -20.49
CA LEU A 65 8.86 7.53 -20.36
C LEU A 65 8.78 8.23 -21.73
N SER A 66 9.62 7.85 -22.68
CA SER A 66 9.64 8.42 -24.04
C SER A 66 8.37 8.12 -24.84
N ASP A 67 7.85 6.90 -24.74
CA ASP A 67 6.62 6.51 -25.44
C ASP A 67 5.40 7.20 -24.81
N TRP A 68 5.39 7.34 -23.48
CA TRP A 68 4.38 8.14 -22.79
C TRP A 68 4.46 9.63 -23.18
N ALA A 69 5.67 10.20 -23.24
CA ALA A 69 5.90 11.58 -23.64
C ALA A 69 5.50 11.85 -25.10
N SER A 70 5.58 10.85 -25.98
CA SER A 70 5.17 10.98 -27.39
C SER A 70 3.68 11.25 -27.59
N GLY A 71 2.84 10.94 -26.58
CA GLY A 71 1.40 11.21 -26.59
C GLY A 71 1.00 12.56 -26.00
N LEU A 72 1.96 13.35 -25.50
CA LEU A 72 1.68 14.67 -24.95
C LEU A 72 1.35 15.67 -26.08
N PRO A 73 0.39 16.59 -25.86
CA PRO A 73 0.16 17.69 -26.78
C PRO A 73 1.44 18.51 -26.98
N SER A 74 1.69 18.95 -28.22
CA SER A 74 2.86 19.80 -28.54
C SER A 74 2.90 21.14 -27.82
N ASP A 75 1.78 21.58 -27.25
CA ASP A 75 1.65 22.85 -26.52
C ASP A 75 2.12 22.76 -25.05
N ASP A 76 2.48 21.57 -24.55
CA ASP A 76 2.95 21.35 -23.17
C ASP A 76 4.49 21.50 -23.02
N GLU A 77 5.20 21.85 -24.10
CA GLU A 77 6.63 22.16 -24.05
C GLU A 77 6.89 23.41 -23.19
N GLY A 78 7.72 23.26 -22.14
CA GLY A 78 8.13 24.39 -21.27
C GLY A 78 7.24 24.66 -20.06
N LEU A 79 6.28 23.78 -19.75
CA LEU A 79 5.53 23.85 -18.48
C LEU A 79 6.39 23.66 -17.23
N VAL A 80 7.56 23.03 -17.40
CA VAL A 80 8.53 22.80 -16.33
C VAL A 80 9.81 23.55 -16.67
N ASP A 81 10.22 24.44 -15.78
CA ASP A 81 11.55 25.04 -15.83
C ASP A 81 12.58 24.02 -15.34
N GLU A 82 13.22 23.32 -16.30
CA GLU A 82 14.26 22.33 -16.01
C GLU A 82 15.44 22.94 -15.24
N SER A 83 15.72 24.23 -15.42
CA SER A 83 16.81 24.93 -14.75
C SER A 83 16.50 25.29 -13.29
N ALA A 84 15.21 25.37 -12.93
CA ALA A 84 14.75 25.50 -11.56
C ALA A 84 14.68 24.14 -10.83
N GLY A 85 14.77 23.04 -11.57
CA GLY A 85 14.79 21.68 -11.02
C GLY A 85 16.10 21.36 -10.30
N LYS A 86 16.00 20.56 -9.23
CA LYS A 86 17.18 19.98 -8.58
C LYS A 86 17.24 18.49 -8.92
N ALA A 87 18.31 18.09 -9.61
CA ALA A 87 18.56 16.68 -9.90
C ALA A 87 18.66 15.89 -8.60
N VAL A 88 17.90 14.80 -8.52
CA VAL A 88 17.88 13.89 -7.37
C VAL A 88 17.89 12.45 -7.83
N ARG A 89 18.60 11.61 -7.09
CA ARG A 89 18.68 10.17 -7.28
C ARG A 89 18.19 9.44 -6.05
N TRP A 90 17.41 8.38 -6.23
CA TRP A 90 17.06 7.47 -5.14
C TRP A 90 18.23 6.54 -4.82
N ILE A 91 18.62 6.49 -3.54
CA ILE A 91 19.57 5.50 -3.01
C ILE A 91 18.85 4.68 -1.94
N ASP A 92 18.88 3.35 -2.09
CA ASP A 92 18.26 2.44 -1.13
C ASP A 92 18.83 2.64 0.28
N GLY A 93 17.95 2.71 1.28
CA GLY A 93 18.30 3.03 2.67
C GLY A 93 18.68 4.48 2.98
N LYS A 94 18.88 5.35 1.98
CA LYS A 94 19.20 6.79 2.18
C LYS A 94 18.10 7.73 1.68
N GLY A 95 17.26 7.25 0.75
CA GLY A 95 16.17 8.01 0.15
C GLY A 95 16.62 8.84 -1.06
N TRP A 96 15.85 9.89 -1.37
CA TRP A 96 16.18 10.85 -2.42
C TRP A 96 17.36 11.71 -1.97
N VAL A 97 18.46 11.65 -2.70
CA VAL A 97 19.63 12.51 -2.50
C VAL A 97 19.83 13.39 -3.72
N ALA A 98 20.29 14.61 -3.48
CA ALA A 98 20.75 15.49 -4.55
C ALA A 98 21.85 14.79 -5.34
N GLU A 99 21.73 14.80 -6.66
CA GLU A 99 22.82 14.40 -7.55
C GLU A 99 23.96 15.42 -7.51
#